data_AF-A0A838WH62-F1
#
_entry.id   AF-A0A838WH62-F1
#
_cell.length_a   1.000
_cell.length_b   1.000
_cell.length_c   1.000
_cell.angle_alpha   90.00
_cell.angle_beta   90.00
_cell.angle_gamma   90.00
#
_symmetry.space_group_name_H-M   'P 1'
#
loop_
_entity.id
_entity.type
_entity.pdbx_description
1 polymer ?
#
loop_
_entity_poly.entity_id
_entity_poly.type
_entity_poly.pdbx_seq_one_letter_code
_entity_poly.pdbx_strand_id
1 'polypeptide(L)'
;MFRLQMLSLFTLFTLNGWMELALANLSPKATLYKWLFHVKSQQIEINLSNKTKPEYFYLEQPSRLVIDLPNTQLGNVETQKTYSGRVQKIRLSQFSSQITRMVIEFKPGTVVDMNAMGVQSGHQSKRWILRPVFSHDQTTTKSFPSSSLPSAITNPTLNHQQPFIMVPPPNRGTSAPSQFLIMPSNTKTTPSNQGFQVPVIEFGQPIPFLR
;
A
#
# COMPACT_ATOMS: atom_id res chain seq x y z
N MET A 1 49.00 -24.27 -60.10
CA MET A 1 48.57 -23.05 -59.38
C MET A 1 47.32 -22.52 -60.06
N PHE A 2 46.15 -22.60 -59.42
CA PHE A 2 45.08 -21.59 -59.54
C PHE A 2 44.04 -21.87 -58.44
N ARG A 3 43.84 -20.87 -57.58
CA ARG A 3 42.95 -20.87 -56.41
C ARG A 3 41.51 -20.72 -56.88
N LEU A 4 40.60 -21.59 -56.44
CA LEU A 4 39.17 -21.35 -56.54
C LEU A 4 38.68 -20.72 -55.22
N GLN A 5 38.13 -19.52 -55.34
CA GLN A 5 37.64 -18.69 -54.23
C GLN A 5 36.37 -19.25 -53.61
N MET A 6 36.24 -18.89 -52.34
CA MET A 6 35.23 -19.24 -51.35
C MET A 6 33.87 -18.59 -51.60
N LEU A 7 32.84 -19.27 -51.06
CA LEU A 7 31.61 -18.76 -50.45
C LEU A 7 30.78 -17.71 -51.21
N SER A 8 29.58 -18.12 -51.63
CA SER A 8 28.38 -17.30 -51.47
C SER A 8 27.27 -18.20 -50.95
N LEU A 9 26.94 -18.07 -49.65
CA LEU A 9 25.78 -18.69 -49.05
C LEU A 9 24.90 -17.62 -48.37
N PHE A 10 23.60 -17.83 -48.57
CA PHE A 10 22.45 -17.31 -47.83
C PHE A 10 21.97 -15.88 -48.11
N THR A 11 20.93 -15.80 -48.93
CA THR A 11 19.74 -15.03 -48.55
C THR A 11 18.48 -15.77 -48.98
N LEU A 12 17.64 -16.16 -48.02
CA LEU A 12 16.19 -16.03 -48.18
C LEU A 12 15.58 -15.81 -46.79
N PHE A 13 14.98 -14.64 -46.63
CA PHE A 13 14.27 -14.19 -45.44
C PHE A 13 13.10 -15.12 -45.14
N THR A 14 13.13 -15.82 -44.01
CA THR A 14 11.91 -16.38 -43.41
C THR A 14 11.27 -15.31 -42.56
N LEU A 15 10.20 -14.72 -43.08
CA LEU A 15 9.34 -13.79 -42.36
C LEU A 15 8.54 -14.60 -41.32
N ASN A 16 9.11 -14.79 -40.13
CA ASN A 16 8.37 -15.36 -39.01
C ASN A 16 7.40 -14.27 -38.51
N GLY A 17 6.16 -14.31 -39.00
CA GLY A 17 5.07 -13.49 -38.48
C GLY A 17 4.74 -13.90 -37.05
N TRP A 18 5.01 -13.00 -36.11
CA TRP A 18 4.60 -13.14 -34.71
C TRP A 18 3.10 -12.88 -34.62
N MET A 19 2.32 -13.94 -34.75
CA MET A 19 0.90 -13.89 -34.41
C MET A 19 0.81 -14.03 -32.89
N GLU A 20 0.96 -12.92 -32.18
CA GLU A 20 0.74 -12.84 -30.74
C GLU A 20 -0.76 -12.96 -30.47
N LEU A 21 -1.25 -14.20 -30.42
CA LEU A 21 -2.57 -14.51 -29.87
C LEU A 21 -2.51 -14.20 -28.38
N ALA A 22 -2.95 -12.99 -28.01
CA ALA A 22 -3.27 -12.66 -26.63
C ALA A 22 -4.50 -13.47 -26.21
N LEU A 23 -4.30 -14.75 -25.85
CA LEU A 23 -5.26 -15.47 -25.04
C LEU A 23 -5.32 -14.74 -23.70
N ALA A 24 -6.40 -14.01 -23.45
CA ALA A 24 -6.75 -13.59 -22.11
C ALA A 24 -6.88 -14.86 -21.26
N ASN A 25 -5.81 -15.25 -20.57
CA ASN A 25 -5.81 -16.34 -19.62
C ASN A 25 -6.71 -15.92 -18.46
N LEU A 26 -8.02 -16.16 -18.58
CA LEU A 26 -9.01 -16.08 -17.50
C LEU A 26 -8.75 -17.23 -16.52
N SER A 27 -7.58 -17.22 -15.88
CA SER A 27 -7.28 -18.11 -14.77
C SER A 27 -8.19 -17.71 -13.60
N PRO A 28 -8.86 -18.67 -12.94
CA PRO A 28 -9.68 -18.35 -11.79
C PRO A 28 -8.86 -17.58 -10.76
N LYS A 29 -9.44 -16.53 -10.20
CA LYS A 29 -8.79 -15.70 -9.19
C LYS A 29 -8.40 -16.55 -7.98
N ALA A 30 -7.17 -16.43 -7.52
CA ALA A 30 -6.70 -17.12 -6.33
C ALA A 30 -7.18 -16.39 -5.06
N THR A 31 -7.20 -17.10 -3.94
CA THR A 31 -7.39 -16.55 -2.60
C THR A 31 -6.19 -16.90 -1.76
N LEU A 32 -5.57 -15.91 -1.12
CA LEU A 32 -4.58 -16.13 -0.07
C LEU A 32 -5.31 -16.56 1.20
N TYR A 33 -5.25 -17.86 1.52
CA TYR A 33 -5.99 -18.44 2.64
C TYR A 33 -5.10 -18.82 3.82
N LYS A 34 -3.76 -18.84 3.65
CA LYS A 34 -2.82 -19.06 4.75
C LYS A 34 -1.45 -18.49 4.40
N TRP A 35 -0.81 -17.91 5.40
CA TRP A 35 0.60 -17.57 5.37
C TRP A 35 1.25 -17.89 6.72
N LEU A 36 2.57 -18.10 6.73
CA LEU A 36 3.33 -18.37 7.95
C LEU A 36 4.77 -17.87 7.79
N PHE A 37 5.29 -17.22 8.82
CA PHE A 37 6.72 -16.92 8.91
C PHE A 37 7.41 -17.87 9.88
N HIS A 38 8.36 -18.63 9.36
CA HIS A 38 9.20 -19.55 10.12
C HIS A 38 10.43 -18.79 10.64
N VAL A 39 10.35 -18.31 11.89
CA VAL A 39 11.37 -17.43 12.48
C VAL A 39 12.77 -18.06 12.44
N LYS A 40 12.91 -19.35 12.83
CA LYS A 40 14.22 -20.01 12.89
C LYS A 40 14.91 -20.12 11.54
N SER A 41 14.15 -20.39 10.49
CA SER A 41 14.68 -20.64 9.14
C SER A 41 14.57 -19.43 8.22
N GLN A 42 14.00 -18.32 8.70
CA GLN A 42 13.77 -17.09 7.96
C GLN A 42 12.97 -17.29 6.66
N GLN A 43 11.90 -18.09 6.72
CA GLN A 43 11.12 -18.47 5.53
C GLN A 43 9.69 -17.96 5.63
N ILE A 44 9.18 -17.44 4.52
CA ILE A 44 7.79 -17.06 4.37
C ILE A 44 7.10 -18.12 3.54
N GLU A 45 6.10 -18.74 4.12
CA GLU A 45 5.23 -19.68 3.44
C GLU A 45 3.91 -19.00 3.08
N ILE A 46 3.49 -19.14 1.83
CA ILE A 46 2.25 -18.61 1.27
C ILE A 46 1.46 -19.76 0.67
N ASN A 47 0.16 -19.86 0.98
CA ASN A 47 -0.74 -20.87 0.44
C ASN A 47 -1.98 -20.23 -0.19
N LEU A 48 -2.26 -20.63 -1.44
CA LEU A 48 -3.21 -20.02 -2.36
C LEU A 48 -4.21 -21.06 -2.88
N SER A 49 -5.47 -20.67 -3.04
CA SER A 49 -6.50 -21.60 -3.55
C SER A 49 -6.30 -21.97 -5.02
N ASN A 50 -5.66 -21.09 -5.80
CA ASN A 50 -5.32 -21.32 -7.19
C ASN A 50 -3.87 -20.93 -7.52
N LYS A 51 -3.40 -21.37 -8.70
CA LYS A 51 -2.05 -21.09 -9.19
C LYS A 51 -1.85 -19.60 -9.43
N THR A 52 -0.90 -19.02 -8.72
CA THR A 52 -0.40 -17.66 -8.92
C THR A 52 1.11 -17.67 -8.67
N LYS A 53 1.88 -17.00 -9.52
CA LYS A 53 3.32 -16.78 -9.29
C LYS A 53 3.51 -15.47 -8.53
N PRO A 54 4.16 -15.46 -7.36
CA PRO A 54 4.51 -14.24 -6.66
C PRO A 54 5.53 -13.41 -7.44
N GLU A 55 5.35 -12.10 -7.38
CA GLU A 55 6.33 -11.10 -7.80
C GLU A 55 6.89 -10.44 -6.55
N TYR A 56 8.15 -10.03 -6.55
CA TYR A 56 8.75 -9.43 -5.37
C TYR A 56 9.82 -8.42 -5.72
N PHE A 57 9.99 -7.44 -4.84
CA PHE A 57 10.99 -6.40 -4.96
C PHE A 57 11.35 -5.82 -3.59
N TYR A 58 12.49 -5.16 -3.52
CA TYR A 58 13.04 -4.60 -2.27
C TYR A 58 13.04 -3.07 -2.30
N LEU A 59 12.77 -2.46 -1.15
CA LEU A 59 12.82 -1.02 -0.92
C LEU A 59 13.76 -0.75 0.26
N GLU A 60 14.63 0.25 0.15
CA GLU A 60 15.65 0.51 1.17
C GLU A 60 15.22 1.47 2.29
N GLN A 61 14.21 2.31 2.07
CA GLN A 61 13.87 3.43 2.98
C GLN A 61 12.37 3.45 3.35
N PRO A 62 11.97 2.82 4.46
CA PRO A 62 12.75 1.86 5.26
C PRO A 62 12.89 0.50 4.55
N SER A 63 13.79 -0.35 5.05
CA SER A 63 14.06 -1.70 4.51
C SER A 63 12.80 -2.56 4.47
N ARG A 64 12.33 -2.88 3.27
CA ARG A 64 11.10 -3.63 3.03
C ARG A 64 11.25 -4.61 1.88
N LEU A 65 10.81 -5.84 2.08
CA LEU A 65 10.53 -6.78 1.00
C LEU A 65 9.03 -6.74 0.71
N VAL A 66 8.68 -6.46 -0.54
CA VAL A 66 7.31 -6.48 -1.02
C VAL A 66 7.13 -7.74 -1.85
N ILE A 67 6.05 -8.47 -1.59
CA ILE A 67 5.64 -9.66 -2.33
C ILE A 67 4.22 -9.40 -2.84
N ASP A 68 4.08 -9.30 -4.15
CA ASP A 68 2.80 -9.17 -4.83
C ASP A 68 2.30 -10.53 -5.30
N LEU A 69 1.00 -10.74 -5.11
CA LEU A 69 0.27 -11.91 -5.57
C LEU A 69 -0.73 -11.45 -6.64
N PRO A 70 -0.38 -11.52 -7.93
CA PRO A 70 -1.28 -11.17 -9.02
C PRO A 70 -2.53 -12.06 -9.07
N ASN A 71 -3.61 -11.54 -9.64
CA ASN A 71 -4.91 -12.21 -9.72
C ASN A 71 -5.32 -12.92 -8.42
N THR A 72 -5.08 -12.28 -7.26
CA THR A 72 -5.31 -12.88 -5.95
C THR A 72 -6.15 -11.95 -5.07
N GLN A 73 -7.11 -12.53 -4.36
CA GLN A 73 -7.84 -11.89 -3.27
C GLN A 73 -7.24 -12.23 -1.91
N LEU A 74 -7.30 -11.28 -0.98
CA LEU A 74 -7.04 -11.52 0.42
C LEU A 74 -8.20 -12.33 1.03
N GLY A 75 -7.89 -13.51 1.57
CA GLY A 75 -8.87 -14.32 2.29
C GLY A 75 -9.03 -13.90 3.75
N ASN A 76 -9.76 -14.70 4.52
CA ASN A 76 -9.86 -14.52 5.97
C ASN A 76 -8.61 -15.06 6.67
N VAL A 77 -7.58 -14.21 6.78
CA VAL A 77 -6.28 -14.51 7.40
C VAL A 77 -5.83 -13.37 8.29
N GLU A 78 -4.93 -13.65 9.24
CA GLU A 78 -4.23 -12.61 10.01
C GLU A 78 -3.54 -11.65 9.04
N THR A 79 -3.88 -10.36 9.04
CA THR A 79 -3.35 -9.40 8.05
C THR A 79 -2.10 -8.68 8.54
N GLN A 80 -1.72 -8.87 9.80
CA GLN A 80 -0.57 -8.20 10.39
C GLN A 80 0.00 -9.01 11.53
N LYS A 81 1.34 -9.12 11.59
CA LYS A 81 2.05 -9.70 12.73
C LYS A 81 3.38 -9.00 12.98
N THR A 82 3.76 -8.87 14.24
CA THR A 82 5.00 -8.24 14.69
C THR A 82 5.94 -9.29 15.28
N TYR A 83 7.24 -9.10 15.10
CA TYR A 83 8.30 -9.99 15.56
C TYR A 83 9.45 -9.17 16.17
N SER A 84 10.24 -9.78 17.04
CA SER A 84 11.38 -9.13 17.72
C SER A 84 12.71 -9.26 16.96
N GLY A 85 12.73 -9.96 15.83
CA GLY A 85 13.94 -10.29 15.09
C GLY A 85 14.28 -9.30 13.96
N ARG A 86 15.05 -9.79 12.98
CA ARG A 86 15.40 -9.03 11.78
C ARG A 86 14.17 -8.65 10.96
N VAL A 87 13.20 -9.55 10.86
CA VAL A 87 11.83 -9.20 10.45
C VAL A 87 11.15 -8.56 11.64
N GLN A 88 10.66 -7.33 11.48
CA GLN A 88 9.94 -6.62 12.54
C GLN A 88 8.43 -6.75 12.37
N LYS A 89 7.95 -6.72 11.12
CA LYS A 89 6.52 -6.73 10.84
C LYS A 89 6.23 -7.37 9.49
N ILE A 90 5.15 -8.15 9.42
CA ILE A 90 4.56 -8.62 8.16
C ILE A 90 3.16 -8.05 8.09
N ARG A 91 2.80 -7.47 6.95
CA ARG A 91 1.48 -6.87 6.67
C ARG A 91 0.95 -7.40 5.36
N LEU A 92 -0.35 -7.64 5.31
CA LEU A 92 -1.07 -8.07 4.13
C LEU A 92 -2.19 -7.08 3.85
N SER A 93 -2.39 -6.77 2.57
CA SER A 93 -3.46 -5.88 2.12
C SER A 93 -3.90 -6.25 0.72
N GLN A 94 -5.16 -5.97 0.40
CA GLN A 94 -5.60 -5.93 -0.98
C GLN A 94 -5.09 -4.61 -1.59
N PHE A 95 -3.99 -4.66 -2.34
CA PHE A 95 -3.37 -3.46 -2.92
C PHE A 95 -4.20 -2.90 -4.09
N SER A 96 -4.78 -3.78 -4.88
CA SER A 96 -5.75 -3.44 -5.94
C SER A 96 -6.79 -4.54 -6.04
N SER A 97 -7.81 -4.35 -6.88
CA SER A 97 -8.79 -5.40 -7.15
C SER A 97 -8.17 -6.69 -7.71
N GLN A 98 -6.92 -6.68 -8.19
CA GLN A 98 -6.25 -7.87 -8.75
C GLN A 98 -5.01 -8.30 -7.96
N ILE A 99 -4.53 -7.50 -7.00
CA ILE A 99 -3.24 -7.76 -6.35
C ILE A 99 -3.43 -7.78 -4.83
N THR A 100 -3.08 -8.91 -4.22
CA THR A 100 -2.84 -8.99 -2.78
C THR A 100 -1.35 -8.76 -2.54
N ARG A 101 -1.02 -7.78 -1.70
CA ARG A 101 0.37 -7.40 -1.37
C ARG A 101 0.69 -7.80 0.05
N MET A 102 1.80 -8.52 0.21
CA MET A 102 2.46 -8.77 1.48
C MET A 102 3.70 -7.86 1.59
N VAL A 103 3.81 -7.12 2.67
CA VAL A 103 4.95 -6.25 2.98
C VAL A 103 5.63 -6.77 4.24
N ILE A 104 6.92 -7.02 4.13
CA ILE A 104 7.79 -7.44 5.22
C ILE A 104 8.69 -6.26 5.55
N GLU A 105 8.51 -5.68 6.73
CA GLU A 105 9.34 -4.61 7.25
C GLU A 105 10.48 -5.22 8.08
N PHE A 106 11.71 -4.85 7.74
CA PHE A 106 12.89 -5.32 8.46
C PHE A 106 13.42 -4.27 9.43
N LYS A 107 14.23 -4.73 10.39
CA LYS A 107 14.97 -3.87 11.31
C LYS A 107 15.85 -2.90 10.52
N PRO A 108 15.94 -1.61 10.92
CA PRO A 108 16.84 -0.64 10.30
C PRO A 108 18.27 -1.19 10.16
N GLY A 109 18.89 -0.93 9.02
CA GLY A 109 20.21 -1.48 8.65
C GLY A 109 20.19 -2.87 8.04
N THR A 110 19.04 -3.57 8.03
CA THR A 110 18.92 -4.84 7.29
C THR A 110 18.95 -4.58 5.79
N VAL A 111 19.81 -5.31 5.08
CA VAL A 111 19.85 -5.34 3.62
C VAL A 111 19.48 -6.74 3.14
N VAL A 112 18.58 -6.83 2.16
CA VAL A 112 18.20 -8.10 1.53
C VAL A 112 18.84 -8.18 0.16
N ASP A 113 19.55 -9.26 -0.09
CA ASP A 113 20.10 -9.59 -1.40
C ASP A 113 19.01 -10.24 -2.27
N MET A 114 18.48 -9.48 -3.22
CA MET A 114 17.46 -9.97 -4.16
C MET A 114 18.01 -11.02 -5.13
N ASN A 115 19.32 -11.00 -5.44
CA ASN A 115 19.92 -11.96 -6.36
C ASN A 115 20.04 -13.35 -5.74
N ALA A 116 20.14 -13.40 -4.41
CA ALA A 116 20.19 -14.62 -3.63
C ALA A 116 18.81 -15.04 -3.07
N MET A 117 17.70 -14.40 -3.49
CA MET A 117 16.36 -14.74 -3.01
C MET A 117 16.00 -16.19 -3.36
N GLY A 118 15.82 -17.02 -2.33
CA GLY A 118 15.36 -18.39 -2.53
C GLY A 118 13.85 -18.44 -2.74
N VAL A 119 13.39 -18.92 -3.90
CA VAL A 119 11.95 -19.09 -4.18
C VAL A 119 11.68 -20.52 -4.60
N GLN A 120 10.73 -21.17 -3.91
CA GLN A 120 10.29 -22.52 -4.23
C GLN A 120 8.77 -22.59 -4.32
N SER A 121 8.27 -23.33 -5.31
CA SER A 121 6.86 -23.66 -5.44
C SER A 121 6.59 -25.09 -5.00
N GLY A 122 5.52 -25.29 -4.23
CA GLY A 122 4.96 -26.61 -3.94
C GLY A 122 3.94 -27.05 -5.01
N HIS A 123 3.18 -28.09 -4.67
CA HIS A 123 2.18 -28.73 -5.55
C HIS A 123 1.30 -27.70 -6.29
N GLN A 124 1.22 -27.86 -7.62
CA GLN A 124 0.40 -27.03 -8.52
C GLN A 124 0.68 -25.51 -8.45
N SER A 125 1.83 -25.07 -7.93
CA SER A 125 2.16 -23.65 -7.75
C SER A 125 1.14 -22.89 -6.88
N LYS A 126 0.51 -23.60 -5.95
CA LYS A 126 -0.43 -23.07 -4.95
C LYS A 126 0.23 -22.78 -3.62
N ARG A 127 1.43 -23.33 -3.38
CA ARG A 127 2.25 -23.08 -2.20
C ARG A 127 3.56 -22.45 -2.62
N TRP A 128 4.00 -21.42 -1.92
CA TRP A 128 5.27 -20.74 -2.17
C TRP A 128 6.06 -20.60 -0.89
N ILE A 129 7.36 -20.89 -0.96
CA ILE A 129 8.32 -20.67 0.11
C ILE A 129 9.34 -19.66 -0.40
N LEU A 130 9.37 -18.48 0.23
CA LEU A 130 10.33 -17.42 -0.06
C LEU A 130 11.35 -17.33 1.09
N ARG A 131 12.62 -17.22 0.75
CA ARG A 131 13.75 -17.16 1.68
C ARG A 131 14.62 -15.94 1.37
N PRO A 132 14.36 -14.80 2.03
CA PRO A 132 15.22 -13.63 1.91
C PRO A 132 16.62 -13.98 2.42
N VAL A 133 17.63 -13.70 1.60
CA VAL A 133 19.03 -13.77 2.02
C VAL A 133 19.46 -12.37 2.41
N PHE A 134 20.09 -12.25 3.56
CA PHE A 134 20.53 -10.95 4.08
C PHE A 134 22.01 -10.78 3.78
N SER A 135 22.39 -9.64 3.20
CA SER A 135 23.79 -9.28 3.07
C SER A 135 24.37 -9.11 4.47
N HIS A 136 25.61 -9.57 4.68
CA HIS A 136 26.32 -9.34 5.92
C HIS A 136 26.45 -7.83 6.14
N ASP A 137 26.26 -7.39 7.39
CA ASP A 137 26.07 -5.99 7.76
C ASP A 137 27.19 -5.10 7.18
N GLN A 138 26.84 -4.22 6.23
CA GLN A 138 27.46 -2.90 6.24
C GLN A 138 26.72 -2.12 7.31
N THR A 139 27.29 -2.07 8.51
CA THR A 139 26.95 -1.10 9.55
C THR A 139 27.28 0.31 9.05
N THR A 140 26.55 0.81 8.05
CA THR A 140 26.42 2.26 7.90
C THR A 140 25.47 2.70 8.99
N THR A 141 26.05 3.19 10.09
CA THR A 141 25.44 4.10 11.04
C THR A 141 24.96 5.35 10.29
N LYS A 142 23.87 5.24 9.52
CA LYS A 142 23.04 6.42 9.23
C LYS A 142 22.33 6.72 10.54
N SER A 143 22.96 7.58 11.33
CA SER A 143 22.31 8.26 12.45
C SER A 143 21.02 8.88 11.93
N PHE A 144 19.89 8.30 12.31
CA PHE A 144 18.65 9.06 12.34
C PHE A 144 18.90 10.18 13.35
N PRO A 145 18.69 11.46 13.01
CA PRO A 145 18.69 12.49 14.04
C PRO A 145 17.62 12.10 15.05
N SER A 146 18.02 11.79 16.28
CA SER A 146 17.09 11.82 17.40
C SER A 146 16.55 13.24 17.43
N SER A 147 15.27 13.42 17.15
CA SER A 147 14.56 14.60 17.62
C SER A 147 14.40 14.46 19.14
N SER A 148 15.50 14.59 19.87
CA SER A 148 15.44 14.83 21.31
C SER A 148 14.85 16.22 21.47
N LEU A 149 13.59 16.29 21.90
CA LEU A 149 13.08 17.49 22.54
C LEU A 149 14.04 17.83 23.70
N PRO A 150 14.49 19.08 23.85
CA PRO A 150 15.32 19.44 24.99
C PRO A 150 14.52 19.24 26.28
N SER A 151 15.02 18.40 27.18
CA SER A 151 14.55 18.32 28.55
C SER A 151 14.87 19.63 29.24
N ALA A 152 13.87 20.51 29.39
CA ALA A 152 13.97 21.64 30.30
C ALA A 152 13.98 21.10 31.74
N ILE A 153 15.17 21.08 32.35
CA ILE A 153 15.33 20.91 33.79
C ILE A 153 15.05 22.27 34.43
N THR A 154 13.93 22.41 35.11
CA THR A 154 13.73 23.49 36.08
C THR A 154 13.10 22.91 37.34
N ASN A 155 13.88 22.92 38.42
CA ASN A 155 13.36 22.77 39.77
C ASN A 155 12.27 23.83 40.02
N PRO A 156 11.15 23.52 40.69
CA PRO A 156 10.29 24.56 41.23
C PRO A 156 10.87 25.05 42.56
N THR A 157 11.63 26.14 42.54
CA THR A 157 11.70 27.04 43.70
C THR A 157 10.37 27.77 43.80
N LEU A 158 9.67 27.56 44.92
CA LEU A 158 8.47 28.30 45.29
C LEU A 158 8.87 29.78 45.47
N ASN A 159 8.47 30.66 44.56
CA ASN A 159 8.55 32.09 44.80
C ASN A 159 7.26 32.77 44.34
N HIS A 160 6.56 33.35 45.31
CA HIS A 160 5.34 34.11 45.15
C HIS A 160 5.71 35.50 44.61
N GLN A 161 5.45 35.75 43.32
CA GLN A 161 4.98 37.03 42.75
C GLN A 161 5.21 37.02 41.24
N GLN A 162 4.19 36.60 40.49
CA GLN A 162 4.06 36.94 39.07
C GLN A 162 2.58 37.19 38.78
N PRO A 163 2.18 38.30 38.14
CA PRO A 163 0.78 38.59 37.86
C PRO A 163 0.23 37.57 36.88
N PHE A 164 -0.91 36.97 37.22
CA PHE A 164 -1.66 36.10 36.34
C PHE A 164 -2.16 36.91 35.13
N ILE A 165 -1.60 36.69 33.94
CA ILE A 165 -2.32 37.01 32.71
C ILE A 165 -3.20 35.81 32.39
N MET A 166 -4.44 35.86 32.88
CA MET A 166 -5.48 34.94 32.47
C MET A 166 -5.83 35.23 31.01
N VAL A 167 -5.65 34.25 30.12
CA VAL A 167 -6.22 34.30 28.78
C VAL A 167 -7.71 33.93 28.91
N PRO A 168 -8.66 34.71 28.38
CA PRO A 168 -10.07 34.39 28.51
C PRO A 168 -10.42 33.11 27.74
N PRO A 169 -11.38 32.30 28.20
CA PRO A 169 -11.88 31.17 27.42
C PRO A 169 -12.56 31.67 26.13
N PRO A 170 -12.54 30.88 25.04
CA PRO A 170 -13.20 31.27 23.80
C PRO A 170 -14.72 31.29 24.02
N ASN A 171 -15.31 32.46 23.80
CA ASN A 171 -16.75 32.70 23.92
C ASN A 171 -17.51 31.77 22.95
N ARG A 172 -18.30 30.84 23.48
CA ARG A 172 -19.43 30.24 22.74
C ARG A 172 -20.63 31.16 22.94
N GLY A 173 -21.06 31.86 21.90
CA GLY A 173 -22.32 32.60 21.92
C GLY A 173 -22.47 33.69 20.87
N THR A 174 -23.31 33.38 19.88
CA THR A 174 -24.26 34.24 19.15
C THR A 174 -23.80 35.29 18.12
N SER A 175 -24.23 35.00 16.89
CA SER A 175 -24.76 35.89 15.83
C SER A 175 -23.84 36.92 15.17
N ALA A 176 -23.36 36.56 13.97
CA ALA A 176 -23.00 37.52 12.92
C ALA A 176 -24.15 37.59 11.88
N PRO A 177 -24.58 38.79 11.44
CA PRO A 177 -25.61 38.94 10.42
C PRO A 177 -25.01 38.77 9.02
N SER A 178 -25.62 37.91 8.21
CA SER A 178 -25.31 37.80 6.79
C SER A 178 -25.80 39.04 6.05
N GLN A 179 -24.88 39.91 5.64
CA GLN A 179 -25.16 40.96 4.68
C GLN A 179 -25.28 40.32 3.28
N PHE A 180 -26.49 39.92 2.91
CA PHE A 180 -26.82 39.65 1.52
C PHE A 180 -27.18 40.98 0.85
N LEU A 181 -26.41 41.33 -0.16
CA LEU A 181 -26.74 42.38 -1.13
C LEU A 181 -28.13 42.09 -1.72
N ILE A 182 -29.08 42.98 -1.47
CA ILE A 182 -30.41 42.97 -2.10
C ILE A 182 -30.27 43.73 -3.42
N MET A 183 -30.47 43.05 -4.54
CA MET A 183 -30.81 43.67 -5.82
C MET A 183 -32.32 43.52 -6.03
N PRO A 184 -33.05 44.57 -6.44
CA PRO A 184 -34.51 44.52 -6.51
C PRO A 184 -35.02 43.78 -7.75
N SER A 185 -36.08 43.02 -7.52
CA SER A 185 -36.84 42.23 -8.48
C SER A 185 -37.57 43.10 -9.49
N ASN A 186 -37.60 42.69 -10.77
CA ASN A 186 -38.66 43.09 -11.68
C ASN A 186 -39.18 41.92 -12.53
N THR A 187 -40.48 41.65 -12.34
CA THR A 187 -41.50 41.07 -13.25
C THR A 187 -41.31 39.74 -14.00
N LYS A 188 -42.22 38.80 -13.64
CA LYS A 188 -43.20 38.07 -14.48
C LYS A 188 -42.71 37.07 -15.55
N THR A 189 -42.95 35.75 -15.31
CA THR A 189 -43.77 34.77 -16.09
C THR A 189 -43.36 33.31 -15.79
N THR A 190 -44.33 32.43 -15.51
CA THR A 190 -44.29 30.93 -15.53
C THR A 190 -44.18 30.43 -17.00
N PRO A 191 -43.88 29.14 -17.35
CA PRO A 191 -43.94 27.92 -16.53
C PRO A 191 -42.83 26.86 -16.74
N SER A 192 -42.96 25.76 -15.97
CA SER A 192 -42.55 24.37 -16.28
C SER A 192 -41.06 24.01 -16.29
N ASN A 193 -40.61 23.19 -15.32
CA ASN A 193 -40.29 21.77 -15.60
C ASN A 193 -40.04 20.98 -14.29
N GLN A 194 -40.39 19.70 -14.30
CA GLN A 194 -40.30 18.78 -13.17
C GLN A 194 -38.85 18.45 -12.79
N GLY A 195 -38.60 18.30 -11.49
CA GLY A 195 -37.36 17.72 -10.96
C GLY A 195 -37.55 17.34 -9.50
N PHE A 196 -37.42 16.06 -9.19
CA PHE A 196 -37.49 15.50 -7.84
C PHE A 196 -36.59 16.28 -6.87
N GLN A 197 -37.20 17.00 -5.93
CA GLN A 197 -36.48 17.61 -4.81
C GLN A 197 -36.20 16.53 -3.78
N VAL A 198 -34.93 16.19 -3.59
CA VAL A 198 -34.50 15.40 -2.43
C VAL A 198 -34.59 16.31 -1.21
N PRO A 199 -35.42 16.01 -0.19
CA PRO A 199 -35.45 16.82 1.00
C PRO A 199 -34.10 16.71 1.72
N VAL A 200 -33.54 17.84 2.13
CA VAL A 200 -32.41 17.88 3.07
C VAL A 200 -32.92 17.34 4.40
N ILE A 201 -32.42 16.17 4.82
CA ILE A 201 -32.81 15.55 6.10
C ILE A 201 -31.88 16.09 7.17
N GLU A 202 -32.43 16.85 8.11
CA GLU A 202 -31.72 17.35 9.27
C GLU A 202 -31.63 16.27 10.36
N PHE A 203 -30.51 16.22 11.09
CA PHE A 203 -30.19 15.14 12.02
C PHE A 203 -31.17 15.15 13.21
N GLY A 204 -32.08 14.16 13.26
CA GLY A 204 -33.08 14.01 14.31
C GLY A 204 -34.54 13.91 13.82
N GLN A 205 -34.80 14.09 12.53
CA GLN A 205 -36.14 13.84 11.97
C GLN A 205 -36.33 12.39 11.53
N PRO A 206 -37.53 11.80 11.72
CA PRO A 206 -37.84 10.46 11.23
C PRO A 206 -37.85 10.43 9.69
N ILE A 207 -37.28 9.36 9.13
CA ILE A 207 -37.14 9.19 7.68
C ILE A 207 -38.54 9.09 7.04
N PRO A 208 -38.87 9.92 6.04
CA PRO A 208 -40.14 9.84 5.35
C PRO A 208 -40.22 8.56 4.51
N PHE A 209 -41.34 7.84 4.62
CA PHE A 209 -41.61 6.66 3.80
C PHE A 209 -42.07 7.12 2.41
N LEU A 210 -41.33 6.73 1.37
CA LEU A 210 -41.77 6.88 -0.02
C LEU A 210 -42.92 5.90 -0.28
N ARG A 211 -44.06 6.42 -0.74
CA ARG A 211 -45.16 5.63 -1.31
C ARG A 211 -44.91 5.35 -2.78
#